data_AF-L1IXS1-F1
#
_entry.id   AF-L1IXS1-F1
#
_cell.length_a   1.000
_cell.length_b   1.000
_cell.length_c   1.000
_cell.angle_alpha   90.00
_cell.angle_beta   90.00
_cell.angle_gamma   90.00
#
_symmetry.space_group_name_H-M   'P 1'
#
loop_
_entity.id
_entity.type
_entity.pdbx_description
1 polymer ?
#
loop_
_entity_poly.entity_id
_entity_poly.type
_entity_poly.pdbx_seq_one_letter_code
_entity_poly.pdbx_strand_id
1 'polypeptide(L)'
;MALRVRAILLPAPAIAGLQAAREERSRFFEHEVEKARNRDEKRRREREKIDDELFDECPVCKKDFVEPVMTGCGHQFCLECISSDFDQCPVCGVEIRGDFTPVEDGAHQEDVRETV
;
A
#
# COMPACT_ATOMS: atom_id res chain seq x y z
N MET A 1 -36.28 -59.21 -29.55
CA MET A 1 -35.94 -57.93 -30.22
C MET A 1 -34.86 -57.22 -29.41
N ALA A 2 -33.58 -57.45 -29.72
CA ALA A 2 -32.49 -56.74 -29.06
C ALA A 2 -32.04 -55.60 -29.98
N LEU A 3 -32.43 -54.38 -29.66
CA LEU A 3 -31.99 -53.18 -30.36
C LEU A 3 -30.49 -52.99 -30.08
N ARG A 4 -29.67 -53.27 -31.09
CA ARG A 4 -28.25 -52.94 -31.09
C ARG A 4 -28.12 -51.42 -31.17
N VAL A 5 -27.98 -50.76 -30.02
CA VAL A 5 -27.58 -49.36 -29.98
C VAL A 5 -26.14 -49.32 -30.48
N ARG A 6 -25.94 -48.81 -31.70
CA ARG A 6 -24.61 -48.48 -32.19
C ARG A 6 -24.08 -47.38 -31.28
N ALA A 7 -23.16 -47.73 -30.38
CA ALA A 7 -22.29 -46.74 -29.76
C ALA A 7 -21.53 -46.09 -30.91
N ILE A 8 -21.91 -44.87 -31.27
CA ILE A 8 -21.16 -44.06 -32.23
C ILE A 8 -19.89 -43.68 -31.47
N LEU A 9 -18.88 -44.55 -31.55
CA LEU A 9 -17.52 -44.21 -31.21
C LEU A 9 -17.09 -43.14 -32.22
N LEU A 10 -17.25 -41.87 -31.86
CA LEU A 10 -16.67 -40.78 -32.63
C LEU A 10 -15.14 -40.94 -32.63
N PRO A 11 -14.47 -40.74 -33.77
CA PRO A 11 -13.04 -40.94 -33.87
C PRO A 11 -12.30 -39.96 -32.93
N ALA A 12 -11.41 -40.53 -32.10
CA ALA A 12 -10.52 -39.84 -31.16
C ALA A 12 -9.86 -38.52 -31.65
N PRO A 13 -9.50 -38.32 -32.94
CA PRO A 13 -8.95 -37.03 -33.42
C PRO A 13 -9.87 -35.82 -33.22
N ALA A 14 -11.19 -35.98 -33.12
CA ALA A 14 -12.10 -34.85 -32.89
C ALA A 14 -12.04 -34.31 -31.45
N ILE A 15 -11.63 -35.13 -30.48
CA ILE A 15 -11.56 -34.78 -29.05
C ILE A 15 -10.25 -34.06 -28.73
N ALA A 16 -9.16 -34.41 -29.42
CA ALA A 16 -7.85 -33.77 -29.25
C ALA A 16 -7.87 -32.27 -29.58
N GLY A 17 -8.60 -31.86 -30.62
CA GLY A 17 -8.76 -30.43 -30.97
C GLY A 17 -9.53 -29.63 -29.91
N LEU A 18 -10.55 -30.25 -29.28
CA LEU A 18 -11.30 -29.65 -28.18
C LEU A 18 -10.48 -29.60 -26.88
N GLN A 19 -9.61 -30.58 -26.64
CA GLN A 19 -8.69 -30.61 -25.50
C GLN A 19 -7.62 -29.52 -25.63
N ALA A 20 -6.99 -29.37 -26.80
CA ALA A 20 -6.04 -28.30 -27.07
C ALA A 20 -6.67 -26.90 -26.87
N ALA A 21 -7.87 -26.68 -27.44
CA ALA A 21 -8.59 -25.41 -27.26
C ALA A 21 -9.05 -25.15 -25.81
N ARG A 22 -9.25 -26.20 -25.00
CA ARG A 22 -9.58 -26.10 -23.58
C ARG A 22 -8.34 -25.75 -22.75
N GLU A 23 -7.20 -26.35 -23.04
CA GLU A 23 -5.93 -26.05 -22.37
C GLU A 23 -5.44 -24.64 -22.66
N GLU A 24 -5.53 -24.17 -23.90
CA GLU A 24 -5.19 -22.79 -24.27
C GLU A 24 -6.04 -21.77 -23.50
N ARG A 25 -7.34 -22.05 -23.35
CA ARG A 25 -8.25 -21.22 -22.55
C ARG A 25 -7.94 -21.26 -21.06
N SER A 26 -7.52 -22.42 -20.52
CA SER A 26 -7.07 -22.57 -19.13
C SER A 26 -5.81 -21.74 -18.87
N ARG A 27 -4.79 -21.87 -19.74
CA ARG A 27 -3.54 -21.11 -19.64
C ARG A 27 -3.77 -19.61 -19.77
N PHE A 28 -4.66 -19.20 -20.68
CA PHE A 28 -5.04 -17.79 -20.81
C PHE A 28 -5.66 -17.25 -19.52
N PHE A 29 -6.59 -17.98 -18.93
CA PHE A 29 -7.24 -17.60 -17.68
C PHE A 29 -6.24 -17.54 -16.51
N GLU A 30 -5.39 -18.56 -16.36
CA GLU A 30 -4.34 -18.62 -15.33
C GLU A 30 -3.36 -17.43 -15.46
N HIS A 31 -2.94 -17.08 -16.67
CA HIS A 31 -2.06 -15.95 -16.91
C HIS A 31 -2.71 -14.59 -16.60
N GLU A 32 -4.00 -14.42 -16.90
CA GLU A 32 -4.72 -13.19 -16.53
C GLU A 32 -4.93 -13.09 -15.01
N VAL A 33 -5.14 -14.20 -14.31
CA VAL A 33 -5.17 -14.26 -12.84
C VAL A 33 -3.79 -13.92 -12.25
N GLU A 34 -2.71 -14.49 -12.78
CA GLU A 34 -1.33 -14.20 -12.38
C GLU A 34 -1.00 -12.70 -12.56
N LYS A 35 -1.34 -12.13 -13.72
CA LYS A 35 -1.18 -10.70 -14.00
C LYS A 35 -1.97 -9.83 -13.03
N ALA A 36 -3.20 -10.21 -12.69
CA ALA A 36 -4.01 -9.48 -11.74
C ALA A 36 -3.36 -9.48 -10.35
N ARG A 37 -2.86 -10.63 -9.88
CA ARG A 37 -2.10 -10.75 -8.62
C ARG A 37 -0.84 -9.89 -8.63
N ASN A 38 -0.04 -9.94 -9.69
CA ASN A 38 1.19 -9.16 -9.80
C ASN A 38 0.93 -7.64 -9.80
N ARG A 39 -0.17 -7.19 -10.42
CA ARG A 39 -0.56 -5.76 -10.38
C ARG A 39 -0.98 -5.33 -8.98
N ASP A 40 -1.71 -6.18 -8.26
CA ASP A 40 -2.13 -5.92 -6.88
C ASP A 40 -0.93 -5.85 -5.93
N GLU A 41 -0.02 -6.82 -6.03
CA GLU A 41 1.22 -6.82 -5.25
C GLU A 41 2.09 -5.60 -5.55
N LYS A 42 2.21 -5.22 -6.82
CA LYS A 42 2.93 -3.99 -7.21
C LYS A 42 2.32 -2.76 -6.54
N ARG A 43 1.00 -2.61 -6.58
CA ARG A 43 0.29 -1.50 -5.93
C ARG A 43 0.51 -1.50 -4.41
N ARG A 44 0.50 -2.68 -3.78
CA ARG A 44 0.75 -2.82 -2.34
C ARG A 44 2.15 -2.33 -1.97
N ARG A 45 3.17 -2.78 -2.70
CA ARG A 45 4.57 -2.34 -2.50
C ARG A 45 4.76 -0.85 -2.76
N GLU A 46 4.06 -0.27 -3.74
CA GLU A 46 4.09 1.18 -4.00
C GLU A 46 3.47 1.97 -2.84
N ARG A 47 2.38 1.47 -2.23
CA ARG A 47 1.74 2.13 -1.08
C ARG A 47 2.58 2.04 0.19
N GLU A 48 3.17 0.89 0.49
CA GLU A 48 4.07 0.70 1.64
C GLU A 48 5.23 1.72 1.61
N LYS A 49 5.81 1.99 0.44
CA LYS A 49 6.89 2.99 0.29
C LYS A 49 6.49 4.44 0.60
N ILE A 50 5.22 4.79 0.42
CA ILE A 50 4.73 6.15 0.65
C ILE A 50 4.50 6.38 2.15
N ASP A 51 4.01 5.36 2.85
CA ASP A 51 3.70 5.46 4.28
C ASP A 51 4.98 5.65 5.12
N ASP A 52 6.12 5.08 4.70
CA ASP A 52 7.43 5.24 5.37
C ASP A 52 8.08 6.63 5.17
N GLU A 53 7.72 7.38 4.12
CA GLU A 53 8.33 8.69 3.81
C GLU A 53 7.54 9.89 4.37
N LEU A 54 6.27 9.70 4.79
CA LEU A 54 5.38 10.81 5.16
C LEU A 54 5.10 10.97 6.66
N PHE A 55 5.45 9.99 7.50
CA PHE A 55 5.05 10.01 8.91
C PHE A 55 6.03 10.73 9.85
N ASP A 56 7.30 10.85 9.48
CA ASP A 56 8.35 11.37 10.37
C ASP A 56 8.80 12.79 10.03
N GLU A 57 8.27 13.38 8.96
CA GLU A 57 8.71 14.71 8.51
C GLU A 57 7.77 15.84 8.96
N CYS A 58 8.37 16.92 9.47
CA CYS A 58 7.65 18.16 9.72
C CYS A 58 7.20 18.80 8.39
N PRO A 59 5.91 19.13 8.21
CA PRO A 59 5.39 19.69 6.95
C PRO A 59 5.91 21.11 6.64
N VAL A 60 6.59 21.77 7.58
CA VAL A 60 7.21 23.09 7.38
C VAL A 60 8.64 22.94 6.87
N CYS A 61 9.49 22.17 7.55
CA CYS A 61 10.91 22.05 7.21
C CYS A 61 11.29 20.79 6.41
N LYS A 62 10.36 19.83 6.25
CA LYS A 62 10.54 18.54 5.55
C LYS A 62 11.73 17.73 6.07
N LYS A 63 11.86 17.70 7.39
CA LYS A 63 12.90 16.98 8.14
C LYS A 63 12.25 16.32 9.34
N ASP A 64 12.99 15.40 9.96
CA ASP A 64 12.60 14.79 11.23
C ASP A 64 12.16 15.83 12.28
N PHE A 65 11.18 15.47 13.09
CA PHE A 65 10.70 16.35 14.15
C PHE A 65 11.79 16.61 15.20
N VAL A 66 12.17 17.88 15.36
CA VAL A 66 13.05 18.35 16.43
C VAL A 66 12.19 19.09 17.44
N GLU A 67 12.06 18.51 18.64
CA GLU A 67 11.15 18.99 19.69
C GLU A 67 9.70 19.11 19.17
N PRO A 68 9.01 17.97 18.91
CA PRO A 68 7.66 17.99 18.39
C PRO A 68 6.70 18.66 19.36
N VAL A 69 5.99 19.67 18.85
CA VAL A 69 4.89 20.32 19.55
C VAL A 69 3.59 20.02 18.84
N MET A 70 2.60 19.59 19.62
CA MET A 70 1.24 19.44 19.14
C MET A 70 0.50 20.76 19.34
N THR A 71 -0.05 21.27 18.25
CA THR A 71 -0.91 22.46 18.26
C THR A 71 -2.31 22.07 18.74
N GLY A 72 -3.09 23.02 19.29
CA GLY A 72 -4.47 22.77 19.73
C GLY A 72 -5.44 22.24 18.65
N CYS A 73 -5.03 22.22 17.38
CA CYS A 73 -5.77 21.60 16.29
C CYS A 73 -5.40 20.12 16.02
N GLY A 74 -4.42 19.56 16.73
CA GLY A 74 -3.98 18.17 16.63
C GLY A 74 -2.88 17.90 15.60
N HIS A 75 -2.28 18.93 15.00
CA HIS A 75 -1.15 18.77 14.08
C HIS A 75 0.19 19.00 14.79
N GLN A 76 1.20 18.21 14.42
CA GLN A 76 2.55 18.22 15.00
C GLN A 76 3.54 18.97 14.09
N PHE A 77 4.40 19.79 14.69
CA PHE A 77 5.47 20.54 14.02
C PHE A 77 6.70 20.62 14.93
N CYS A 78 7.86 21.02 14.39
CA CYS A 78 9.01 21.35 15.24
C CYS A 78 8.76 22.66 16.00
N LEU A 79 9.22 22.74 17.25
CA LEU A 79 9.12 23.96 18.08
C LEU A 79 9.68 25.19 17.34
N GLU A 80 10.86 25.07 16.72
CA GLU A 80 11.48 26.16 15.97
C GLU A 80 10.68 26.57 14.73
N CYS A 81 10.00 25.61 14.08
CA CYS A 81 9.23 25.86 12.87
C CYS A 81 7.96 26.65 13.15
N ILE A 82 7.27 26.37 14.27
CA ILE A 82 6.02 27.05 14.60
C ILE A 82 6.22 28.33 15.42
N SER A 83 7.33 28.45 16.16
CA SER A 83 7.64 29.63 16.98
C SER A 83 8.15 30.83 16.18
N SER A 84 8.68 30.61 14.97
CA SER A 84 9.30 31.68 14.18
C SER A 84 8.30 32.51 13.38
N ASP A 85 7.29 31.89 12.74
CA ASP A 85 6.54 32.58 11.66
C ASP A 85 5.06 32.15 11.45
N PHE A 86 4.43 31.39 12.35
CA PHE A 86 3.08 30.84 12.10
C PHE A 86 2.08 31.10 13.23
N ASP A 87 1.20 32.09 13.01
CA ASP A 87 -0.01 32.31 13.82
C ASP A 87 -1.16 31.33 13.47
N GLN A 88 -1.03 30.63 12.35
CA GLN A 88 -2.03 29.72 11.79
C GLN A 88 -1.41 28.38 11.40
N CYS A 89 -2.13 27.30 11.63
CA CYS A 89 -1.70 25.97 11.24
C CYS A 89 -1.58 25.85 9.70
N PRO A 90 -0.42 25.46 9.14
CA PRO A 90 -0.25 25.32 7.68
C PRO A 90 -1.03 24.16 7.07
N VAL A 91 -1.56 23.24 7.89
CA VAL A 91 -2.35 22.10 7.43
C VAL A 91 -3.85 22.41 7.39
N CYS A 92 -4.38 23.11 8.41
CA CYS A 92 -5.83 23.33 8.55
C CYS A 92 -6.26 24.79 8.69
N GLY A 93 -5.32 25.75 8.79
CA GLY A 93 -5.60 27.18 8.88
C GLY A 93 -6.15 27.67 10.23
N VAL A 94 -6.24 26.81 11.23
CA VAL A 94 -6.72 27.18 12.58
C VAL A 94 -5.67 28.04 13.28
N GLU A 95 -6.11 29.10 13.97
CA GLU A 95 -5.24 29.96 14.79
C GLU A 95 -4.60 29.16 15.92
N ILE A 96 -3.29 29.28 16.07
CA ILE A 96 -2.53 28.61 17.12
C ILE A 96 -2.40 29.61 18.27
N ARG A 97 -3.30 29.55 19.26
CA ARG A 97 -3.36 30.50 20.37
C ARG A 97 -2.32 30.25 21.46
N GLY A 98 -1.05 30.10 21.09
CA GLY A 98 0.06 29.92 22.04
C GLY A 98 0.00 28.66 22.90
N ASP A 99 -0.99 27.79 22.68
CA ASP A 99 -1.14 26.50 23.35
C ASP A 99 -0.27 25.48 22.63
N PHE A 100 1.03 25.46 22.96
CA PHE A 100 1.95 24.42 22.51
C PHE A 100 2.06 23.37 23.60
N THR A 101 1.60 22.16 23.33
CA THR A 101 1.87 21.01 24.20
C THR A 101 3.07 20.26 23.62
N PRO A 102 4.21 20.20 24.33
CA PRO A 102 5.31 19.32 23.96
C PRO A 102 4.77 17.88 23.89
N VAL A 103 5.04 17.21 22.79
CA VAL A 103 4.79 15.78 22.68
C VAL A 103 5.97 15.11 23.37
N GLU A 104 5.78 14.57 24.56
CA GLU A 104 6.84 13.79 25.20
C GLU A 104 7.05 12.52 24.37
N ASP A 105 8.17 12.50 23.65
CA ASP A 105 8.59 11.42 22.75
C ASP A 105 8.89 10.14 23.54
N GLY A 106 7.85 9.40 23.87
CA GLY A 106 7.95 8.06 24.39
C GLY A 106 8.21 7.02 23.29
N ALA A 107 9.16 7.23 22.36
CA ALA A 107 9.58 6.20 21.40
C ALA A 107 10.86 6.58 20.62
N HIS A 108 12.02 6.58 21.27
CA HIS A 108 13.24 6.22 20.53
C HIS A 108 13.20 4.71 20.28
N GLN A 109 12.64 4.29 19.15
CA GLN A 109 13.00 2.98 18.61
C GLN A 109 14.35 3.16 17.91
N GLU A 110 15.42 3.12 18.70
CA GLU A 110 16.71 2.72 18.17
C GLU A 110 16.55 1.25 17.74
N ASP A 111 16.10 1.05 16.50
CA ASP A 111 16.40 -0.17 15.76
C ASP A 111 17.92 -0.21 15.60
N VAL A 112 18.61 -0.68 16.64
CA VAL A 112 19.97 -1.20 16.54
C VAL A 112 19.88 -2.47 15.69
N ARG A 113 19.74 -2.27 14.38
CA ARG A 113 20.30 -3.18 13.42
C ARG A 113 21.81 -3.13 13.61
N GLU A 114 22.35 -4.32 13.78
CA GLU A 114 23.76 -4.67 13.63
C GLU A 114 24.60 -4.67 14.92
N THR A 115 24.80 -5.87 15.46
CA THR A 115 26.14 -6.50 15.38
C THR A 115 25.99 -8.02 15.37
N VAL A 116 26.43 -8.59 14.25
CA VAL A 116 27.12 -9.89 14.03
C VAL A 116 26.91 -11.00 15.05
#